data_AF-A0A970KJC3-F1
#
_entry.id   AF-A0A970KJC3-F1
#
_cell.length_a   1.000
_cell.length_b   1.000
_cell.length_c   1.000
_cell.angle_alpha   90.00
_cell.angle_beta   90.00
_cell.angle_gamma   90.00
#
_symmetry.space_group_name_H-M   'P 1'
#
loop_
_entity.id
_entity.type
_entity.pdbx_description
1 polymer ?
#
loop_
_entity_poly.entity_id
_entity_poly.type
_entity_poly.pdbx_seq_one_letter_code
_entity_poly.pdbx_strand_id
1 'polypeptide(L)'
;MIKSRIRFLTLIALLIAGLPVLAEPARPSTNTPAAKPLEPLPHYTYVTRIVSRLLPNVHLMQYPLDDTISMRAWTNYLAFLDYDRAYFLQEDIDEFAASRTTLDDDVRMGDLSFAYKVFARFRQRLAERHEYVGILLDKGFDFSQTEYYQWKRKDAPWPANRAEQD
;
A
#
# COMPACT_ATOMS: atom_id res chain seq x y z
N MET A 1 -72.08 40.52 -23.83
CA MET A 1 -72.39 41.71 -23.00
C MET A 1 -71.45 41.75 -21.80
N ILE A 2 -70.77 42.90 -21.58
CA ILE A 2 -70.21 43.42 -20.30
C ILE A 2 -68.84 42.83 -19.84
N LYS A 3 -67.71 43.49 -20.23
CA LYS A 3 -66.82 44.44 -19.47
C LYS A 3 -65.88 43.75 -18.43
N SER A 4 -64.57 43.61 -18.72
CA SER A 4 -63.46 44.56 -18.42
C SER A 4 -62.94 44.53 -16.96
N ARG A 5 -61.64 44.26 -16.74
CA ARG A 5 -60.63 45.27 -16.31
C ARG A 5 -59.22 44.67 -16.08
N ILE A 6 -58.24 45.43 -16.56
CA ILE A 6 -56.77 45.28 -16.40
C ILE A 6 -56.33 46.18 -15.22
N ARG A 7 -55.18 45.83 -14.58
CA ARG A 7 -54.18 46.65 -13.84
C ARG A 7 -53.95 46.15 -12.39
N PHE A 8 -52.76 46.15 -11.77
CA PHE A 8 -51.34 46.38 -12.08
C PHE A 8 -50.63 46.30 -10.71
N LEU A 9 -49.59 45.48 -10.47
CA LEU A 9 -48.62 45.73 -9.38
C LEU A 9 -47.36 44.85 -9.50
N THR A 10 -46.39 45.44 -10.22
CA THR A 10 -44.94 45.50 -9.99
C THR A 10 -44.19 44.55 -9.03
N LEU A 11 -43.00 44.18 -9.54
CA LEU A 11 -41.70 43.95 -8.87
C LEU A 11 -41.46 42.60 -8.17
N ILE A 12 -40.62 41.76 -8.78
CA ILE A 12 -39.26 41.43 -8.30
C ILE A 12 -38.46 40.90 -9.50
N ALA A 13 -37.39 41.63 -9.81
CA ALA A 13 -36.32 41.21 -10.70
C ALA A 13 -35.29 40.40 -9.90
N LEU A 14 -34.83 39.26 -10.43
CA LEU A 14 -33.46 38.70 -10.34
C LEU A 14 -33.48 37.33 -11.04
N LEU A 15 -33.09 37.24 -12.31
CA LEU A 15 -31.72 36.94 -12.74
C LEU A 15 -31.15 35.66 -12.09
N ILE A 16 -31.48 34.50 -12.67
CA ILE A 16 -30.68 33.28 -12.49
C ILE A 16 -29.99 33.01 -13.82
N ALA A 17 -28.86 33.67 -14.02
CA ALA A 17 -27.87 33.26 -15.01
C ALA A 17 -27.13 32.05 -14.42
N GLY A 18 -27.33 30.87 -15.03
CA GLY A 18 -26.58 29.67 -14.68
C GLY A 18 -25.10 29.86 -15.02
N LEU A 19 -24.28 30.02 -13.98
CA LEU A 19 -22.83 29.87 -14.09
C LEU A 19 -22.51 28.37 -14.13
N PRO A 20 -21.75 27.88 -15.12
CA PRO A 20 -21.20 26.54 -15.03
C PRO A 20 -20.14 26.58 -13.93
N VAL A 21 -20.42 25.91 -12.82
CA VAL A 21 -19.39 25.64 -11.81
C VAL A 21 -18.39 24.69 -12.46
N LEU A 22 -17.24 25.21 -12.90
CA LEU A 22 -16.09 24.36 -13.14
C LEU A 22 -15.70 23.75 -11.79
N ALA A 23 -15.90 22.43 -11.66
CA ALA A 23 -15.38 21.68 -10.53
C ALA A 23 -13.85 21.79 -10.57
N GLU A 24 -13.29 22.54 -9.62
CA GLU A 24 -11.84 22.60 -9.43
C GLU A 24 -11.35 21.20 -9.02
N PRO A 25 -10.28 20.65 -9.64
CA PRO A 25 -9.76 19.36 -9.25
C PRO A 25 -9.39 19.41 -7.77
N ALA A 26 -9.88 18.43 -7.00
CA ALA A 26 -9.61 18.33 -5.58
C ALA A 26 -8.10 18.35 -5.36
N ARG A 27 -7.58 19.45 -4.82
CA ARG A 27 -6.18 19.54 -4.41
C ARG A 27 -5.96 18.50 -3.31
N PRO A 28 -4.91 17.66 -3.37
CA PRO A 28 -4.61 16.73 -2.31
C PRO A 28 -4.42 17.53 -1.01
N SER A 29 -5.27 17.24 -0.02
CA SER A 29 -5.18 17.85 1.31
C SER A 29 -3.86 17.43 1.94
N THR A 30 -2.96 18.38 2.12
CA THR A 30 -1.64 18.21 2.76
C THR A 30 -1.72 18.01 4.27
N ASN A 31 -2.93 17.97 4.85
CA ASN A 31 -3.16 17.77 6.28
C ASN A 31 -3.82 16.41 6.56
N THR A 32 -3.21 15.33 6.05
CA THR A 32 -3.50 14.00 6.60
C THR A 32 -2.69 13.88 7.90
N PRO A 33 -3.32 13.79 9.08
CA PRO A 33 -2.59 13.55 10.32
C PRO A 33 -1.73 12.30 10.13
N ALA A 34 -0.44 12.39 10.50
CA ALA A 34 0.52 11.29 10.38
C ALA A 34 -0.16 10.00 10.84
N ALA A 35 -0.33 9.06 9.91
CA ALA A 35 -1.00 7.81 10.20
C ALA A 35 -0.32 7.19 11.43
N LYS A 36 -1.12 6.85 12.45
CA LYS A 36 -0.61 6.23 13.67
C LYS A 36 0.34 5.07 13.30
N PRO A 37 1.50 4.93 13.98
CA PRO A 37 2.38 3.79 13.78
C PRO A 37 1.57 2.50 13.80
N LEU A 38 1.86 1.64 12.84
CA LEU A 38 1.15 0.38 12.72
C LEU A 38 1.60 -0.53 13.87
N GLU A 39 0.68 -0.84 14.76
CA GLU A 39 0.95 -1.64 15.96
C GLU A 39 -0.01 -2.83 16.01
N PRO A 40 0.45 -4.01 16.48
CA PRO A 40 -0.41 -5.16 16.63
C PRO A 40 -1.50 -4.93 17.69
N LEU A 41 -2.71 -5.39 17.40
CA LEU A 41 -3.76 -5.43 18.41
C LEU A 41 -3.37 -6.43 19.52
N PRO A 42 -3.73 -6.17 20.79
CA PRO A 42 -3.28 -6.99 21.91
C PRO A 42 -3.59 -8.49 21.79
N HIS A 43 -4.69 -8.85 21.11
CA HIS A 43 -5.08 -10.24 20.95
C HIS A 43 -4.27 -10.99 19.89
N TYR A 44 -3.58 -10.31 18.96
CA TYR A 44 -2.81 -10.99 17.93
C TYR A 44 -1.64 -11.80 18.48
N THR A 45 -0.95 -11.31 19.51
CA THR A 45 0.08 -12.10 20.22
C THR A 45 -0.48 -13.44 20.73
N TYR A 46 -1.70 -13.44 21.27
CA TYR A 46 -2.35 -14.66 21.75
C TYR A 46 -2.70 -15.60 20.59
N VAL A 47 -3.26 -15.08 19.50
CA VAL A 47 -3.59 -15.87 18.30
C VAL A 47 -2.32 -16.48 17.70
N THR A 48 -1.25 -15.70 17.55
CA THR A 48 0.04 -16.17 17.01
C THR A 48 0.60 -17.33 17.82
N ARG A 49 0.56 -17.26 19.15
CA ARG A 49 0.99 -18.35 20.04
C ARG A 49 0.13 -19.61 19.90
N ILE A 50 -1.17 -19.46 19.68
CA ILE A 50 -2.04 -20.62 19.43
C ILE A 50 -1.68 -21.25 18.08
N VAL A 51 -1.61 -20.45 17.03
CA VAL A 51 -1.33 -20.93 15.68
C VAL A 51 0.04 -21.61 15.60
N SER A 52 1.06 -21.03 16.25
CA SER A 52 2.42 -21.61 16.29
C SER A 52 2.48 -22.94 17.04
N ARG A 53 1.60 -23.18 18.01
CA ARG A 53 1.46 -24.47 18.69
C ARG A 53 0.62 -25.46 17.89
N LEU A 54 -0.45 -25.02 17.25
CA LEU A 54 -1.36 -25.92 16.53
C LEU A 54 -0.75 -26.42 15.22
N LEU A 55 -0.05 -25.57 14.47
CA LEU A 55 0.49 -25.93 13.15
C LEU A 55 1.35 -27.20 13.17
N PRO A 56 2.38 -27.33 14.02
CA PRO A 56 3.21 -28.53 14.06
C PRO A 56 2.47 -29.79 14.54
N ASN A 57 1.40 -29.63 15.33
CA ASN A 57 0.71 -30.75 15.98
C ASN A 57 -0.51 -31.25 15.18
N VAL A 58 -1.21 -30.35 14.49
CA VAL A 58 -2.52 -30.60 13.88
C VAL A 58 -2.46 -30.64 12.36
N HIS A 59 -1.52 -29.93 11.74
CA HIS A 59 -1.40 -29.95 10.27
C HIS A 59 -1.00 -31.36 9.80
N LEU A 60 -1.58 -31.86 8.71
CA LEU A 60 -1.33 -33.23 8.21
C LEU A 60 0.16 -33.58 8.07
N MET A 61 0.97 -32.59 7.66
CA MET A 61 2.40 -32.77 7.46
C MET A 61 3.23 -32.70 8.76
N GLN A 62 2.67 -32.14 9.85
CA GLN A 62 3.28 -32.03 11.17
C GLN A 62 4.74 -31.55 11.18
N TYR A 63 5.09 -30.64 10.26
CA TYR A 63 6.44 -30.11 10.21
C TYR A 63 6.74 -29.31 11.49
N PRO A 64 7.95 -29.47 12.07
CA PRO A 64 8.35 -28.64 13.20
C PRO A 64 8.39 -27.18 12.74
N LEU A 65 7.99 -26.28 13.64
CA LEU A 65 8.26 -24.87 13.45
C LEU A 65 9.72 -24.67 13.84
N ASP A 66 10.62 -24.57 12.86
CA ASP A 66 12.08 -24.48 12.99
C ASP A 66 12.66 -23.46 11.99
N ASP A 67 13.98 -23.30 11.96
CA ASP A 67 14.70 -22.42 11.03
C ASP A 67 14.33 -22.68 9.55
N THR A 68 14.01 -23.91 9.17
CA THR A 68 13.62 -24.24 7.79
C THR A 68 12.26 -23.60 7.46
N ILE A 69 11.30 -23.72 8.37
CA ILE A 69 10.00 -23.05 8.23
C ILE A 69 10.14 -21.53 8.34
N SER A 70 11.04 -21.05 9.22
CA SER A 70 11.40 -19.64 9.40
C SER A 70 11.86 -19.01 8.09
N MET A 71 12.85 -19.61 7.42
CA MET A 71 13.39 -19.14 6.15
C MET A 71 12.33 -19.14 5.03
N ARG A 72 11.45 -20.16 5.02
CA ARG A 72 10.34 -20.24 4.05
C ARG A 72 9.30 -19.15 4.33
N ALA A 73 8.93 -18.94 5.58
CA ALA A 73 7.99 -17.90 5.99
C ALA A 73 8.53 -16.52 5.64
N TRP A 74 9.80 -16.24 5.93
CA TRP A 74 10.49 -15.00 5.55
C TRP A 74 10.39 -14.75 4.04
N THR A 75 10.75 -15.75 3.23
CA THR A 75 10.74 -15.64 1.76
C THR A 75 9.32 -15.42 1.24
N ASN A 76 8.36 -16.21 1.74
CA ASN A 76 6.97 -16.13 1.31
C ASN A 76 6.32 -14.81 1.73
N TYR A 77 6.67 -14.26 2.88
CA TYR A 77 6.11 -13.00 3.36
C TYR A 77 6.59 -11.82 2.49
N LEU A 78 7.87 -11.79 2.14
CA LEU A 78 8.41 -10.78 1.22
C LEU A 78 7.79 -10.91 -0.18
N ALA A 79 7.66 -12.13 -0.69
CA ALA A 79 7.03 -12.39 -1.99
C ALA A 79 5.52 -12.06 -1.99
N PHE A 80 4.84 -12.18 -0.85
CA PHE A 80 3.44 -11.80 -0.69
C PHE A 80 3.26 -10.27 -0.80
N LEU A 81 4.22 -9.50 -0.26
CA LEU A 81 4.18 -8.04 -0.31
C LEU A 81 4.67 -7.47 -1.64
N ASP A 82 5.76 -8.02 -2.18
CA ASP A 82 6.44 -7.50 -3.36
C ASP A 82 6.84 -8.62 -4.33
N TYR A 83 5.83 -9.23 -4.95
CA TYR A 83 6.02 -10.36 -5.86
C TYR A 83 6.91 -10.01 -7.07
N ASP A 84 6.73 -8.82 -7.65
CA ASP A 84 7.49 -8.35 -8.82
C ASP A 84 8.76 -7.55 -8.46
N ARG A 85 9.11 -7.50 -7.16
CA ARG A 85 10.30 -6.81 -6.66
C ARG A 85 10.41 -5.37 -7.16
N ALA A 86 9.28 -4.66 -7.09
CA ALA A 86 9.11 -3.31 -7.60
C ALA A 86 9.15 -2.25 -6.50
N TYR A 87 8.97 -2.64 -5.23
CA TYR A 87 8.80 -1.71 -4.11
C TYR A 87 10.01 -1.67 -3.18
N PHE A 88 10.51 -2.83 -2.74
CA PHE A 88 11.64 -2.87 -1.81
C PHE A 88 12.96 -2.57 -2.51
N LEU A 89 13.88 -1.93 -1.78
CA LEU A 89 15.28 -1.81 -2.18
C LEU A 89 16.10 -2.94 -1.57
N GLN A 90 17.26 -3.22 -2.15
CA GLN A 90 18.18 -4.23 -1.62
C GLN A 90 18.56 -3.96 -0.15
N GLU A 91 18.72 -2.69 0.24
CA GLU A 91 18.98 -2.29 1.63
C GLU A 91 17.87 -2.73 2.61
N ASP A 92 16.61 -2.73 2.17
CA ASP A 92 15.47 -3.14 3.01
C ASP A 92 15.53 -4.67 3.22
N ILE A 93 15.83 -5.42 2.14
CA ILE A 93 15.94 -6.88 2.17
C ILE A 93 17.12 -7.32 3.06
N ASP A 94 18.24 -6.61 2.97
CA ASP A 94 19.43 -6.88 3.79
C ASP A 94 19.13 -6.61 5.28
N GLU A 95 18.38 -5.55 5.59
CA GLU A 95 17.90 -5.28 6.96
C GLU A 95 17.01 -6.42 7.48
N PHE A 96 16.13 -6.96 6.63
CA PHE A 96 15.20 -8.03 7.01
C PHE A 96 15.87 -9.39 7.11
N ALA A 97 17.02 -9.59 6.47
CA ALA A 97 17.73 -10.87 6.47
C ALA A 97 18.16 -11.31 7.88
N ALA A 98 18.33 -10.37 8.82
CA ALA A 98 18.67 -10.66 10.22
C ALA A 98 17.64 -11.56 10.92
N SER A 99 16.36 -11.47 10.55
CA SER A 99 15.29 -12.30 11.15
C SER A 99 15.07 -13.63 10.42
N ARG A 100 15.80 -13.89 9.32
CA ARG A 100 15.49 -14.98 8.39
C ARG A 100 15.43 -16.38 9.03
N THR A 101 16.17 -16.61 10.11
CA THR A 101 16.20 -17.88 10.85
C THR A 101 15.62 -17.76 12.26
N THR A 102 15.06 -16.61 12.65
CA THR A 102 14.56 -16.37 14.02
C THR A 102 13.05 -16.14 14.07
N LEU A 103 12.38 -16.01 12.92
CA LEU A 103 10.92 -15.76 12.88
C LEU A 103 10.10 -16.84 13.58
N ASP A 104 10.56 -18.08 13.56
CA ASP A 104 9.95 -19.19 14.27
C ASP A 104 10.00 -19.00 15.78
N ASP A 105 11.12 -18.53 16.35
CA ASP A 105 11.25 -18.14 17.75
C ASP A 105 10.30 -16.98 18.09
N ASP A 106 10.33 -15.93 17.29
CA ASP A 106 9.50 -14.73 17.46
C ASP A 106 8.01 -15.09 17.45
N VAL A 107 7.58 -15.90 16.48
CA VAL A 107 6.20 -16.37 16.34
C VAL A 107 5.81 -17.32 17.48
N ARG A 108 6.72 -18.16 18.00
CA ARG A 108 6.45 -18.96 19.20
C ARG A 108 6.26 -18.08 20.45
N MET A 109 7.00 -16.98 20.54
CA MET A 109 6.84 -15.97 21.60
C MET A 109 5.64 -15.04 21.37
N GLY A 110 5.03 -15.07 20.19
CA GLY A 110 3.94 -14.17 19.79
C GLY A 110 4.40 -12.74 19.51
N ASP A 111 5.69 -12.57 19.22
CA ASP A 111 6.22 -11.33 18.68
C ASP A 111 5.84 -11.21 17.20
N LEU A 112 5.33 -10.04 16.84
CA LEU A 112 4.89 -9.69 15.49
C LEU A 112 5.69 -8.49 14.94
N SER A 113 6.71 -8.04 15.66
CA SER A 113 7.54 -6.89 15.35
C SER A 113 8.08 -6.94 13.91
N PHE A 114 8.60 -8.10 13.47
CA PHE A 114 9.09 -8.28 12.11
C PHE A 114 8.02 -8.00 11.05
N ALA A 115 6.85 -8.66 11.14
CA ALA A 115 5.80 -8.53 10.14
C ALA A 115 5.31 -7.07 10.04
N TYR A 116 5.12 -6.42 11.19
CA TYR A 116 4.69 -5.03 11.25
C TYR A 116 5.75 -4.05 10.72
N LYS A 117 7.03 -4.28 11.05
CA LYS A 117 8.16 -3.49 10.55
C LYS A 117 8.26 -3.58 9.03
N VAL A 118 8.24 -4.79 8.48
CA VAL A 118 8.35 -5.03 7.03
C VAL A 118 7.16 -4.43 6.30
N PHE A 119 5.94 -4.61 6.82
CA PHE A 119 4.75 -4.03 6.20
C PHE A 119 4.71 -2.50 6.30
N ALA A 120 5.22 -1.92 7.39
CA ALA A 120 5.40 -0.47 7.50
C ALA A 120 6.38 0.05 6.43
N ARG A 121 7.52 -0.64 6.24
CA ARG A 121 8.47 -0.30 5.16
C ARG A 121 7.82 -0.42 3.78
N PHE A 122 7.07 -1.49 3.54
CA PHE A 122 6.32 -1.67 2.29
C PHE A 122 5.38 -0.49 2.01
N ARG A 123 4.60 -0.06 3.01
CA ARG A 123 3.69 1.10 2.88
C ARG A 123 4.46 2.38 2.58
N GLN A 124 5.62 2.57 3.19
CA GLN A 124 6.49 3.71 2.90
C GLN A 124 6.95 3.69 1.44
N ARG A 125 7.54 2.58 0.97
CA ARG A 125 8.01 2.44 -0.42
C ARG A 125 6.88 2.59 -1.43
N LEU A 126 5.70 2.04 -1.13
CA LEU A 126 4.51 2.20 -1.97
C LEU A 126 4.10 3.68 -2.11
N ALA A 127 4.13 4.45 -1.02
CA ALA A 127 3.84 5.88 -1.06
C ALA A 127 4.89 6.64 -1.90
N GLU A 128 6.18 6.36 -1.70
CA GLU A 128 7.27 6.94 -2.49
C GLU A 128 7.09 6.68 -3.99
N ARG A 129 6.71 5.43 -4.36
CA ARG A 129 6.44 5.07 -5.76
C ARG A 129 5.21 5.78 -6.33
N HIS A 130 4.16 5.91 -5.53
CA HIS A 130 2.96 6.63 -5.96
C HIS A 130 3.25 8.11 -6.27
N GLU A 131 4.05 8.76 -5.43
CA GLU A 131 4.50 10.14 -5.67
C GLU A 131 5.34 10.26 -6.94
N TYR A 132 6.28 9.33 -7.16
CA TYR A 132 7.12 9.32 -8.35
C TYR A 132 6.31 9.12 -9.65
N VAL A 133 5.28 8.27 -9.62
CA VAL A 133 4.36 8.11 -10.76
C VAL A 133 3.69 9.43 -11.11
N GLY A 134 3.28 10.25 -10.13
CA GLY A 134 2.73 11.58 -10.41
C GLY A 134 3.70 12.47 -11.21
N ILE A 135 4.98 12.48 -10.81
CA ILE A 135 6.03 13.25 -11.51
C ILE A 135 6.25 12.71 -12.94
N LEU A 136 6.20 11.40 -13.14
CA LEU A 136 6.33 10.78 -14.47
C LEU A 136 5.15 11.15 -15.37
N LEU A 137 3.92 11.14 -14.85
CA LEU A 137 2.72 11.50 -15.60
C LEU A 137 2.79 12.95 -16.10
N ASP A 138 3.31 13.88 -15.29
CA ASP A 138 3.46 15.29 -15.66
C ASP A 138 4.47 15.51 -16.80
N LYS A 139 5.49 14.64 -16.94
CA LYS A 139 6.46 14.70 -18.04
C LYS A 139 5.88 14.23 -19.38
N GLY A 140 4.81 13.45 -19.35
CA GLY A 140 4.24 12.79 -20.51
C GLY A 140 5.07 11.58 -20.99
N PHE A 141 4.53 10.86 -21.97
CA PHE A 141 5.13 9.64 -22.50
C PHE A 141 5.40 9.78 -24.00
N ASP A 142 6.58 9.35 -24.45
CA ASP A 142 6.94 9.26 -25.86
C ASP A 142 6.80 7.82 -26.35
N PHE A 143 5.67 7.53 -26.99
CA PHE A 143 5.38 6.19 -27.53
C PHE A 143 6.03 5.92 -28.90
N SER A 144 6.90 6.82 -29.39
CA SER A 144 7.64 6.59 -30.64
C SER A 144 8.90 5.73 -30.44
N GLN A 145 9.34 5.55 -29.20
CA GLN A 145 10.53 4.78 -28.86
C GLN A 145 10.25 3.28 -28.80
N THR A 146 11.25 2.47 -29.18
CA THR A 146 11.20 1.01 -29.03
C THR A 146 11.80 0.63 -27.69
N GLU A 147 10.94 0.37 -26.71
CA GLU A 147 11.32 -0.04 -25.36
C GLU A 147 10.79 -1.44 -25.04
N TYR A 148 11.38 -2.08 -24.03
CA TYR A 148 10.98 -3.41 -23.59
C TYR A 148 10.61 -3.37 -22.11
N TYR A 149 9.41 -3.86 -21.80
CA TYR A 149 8.95 -4.01 -20.43
C TYR A 149 9.08 -5.47 -19.98
N GLN A 150 9.90 -5.70 -18.96
CA GLN A 150 9.99 -7.02 -18.33
C GLN A 150 8.81 -7.21 -17.37
N TRP A 151 7.81 -7.95 -17.83
CA TRP A 151 6.61 -8.23 -17.03
C TRP A 151 6.85 -9.23 -15.89
N LYS A 152 7.72 -10.24 -16.10
CA LYS A 152 8.05 -11.28 -15.11
C LYS A 152 9.29 -10.87 -14.33
N ARG A 153 9.09 -10.34 -13.11
CA ARG A 153 10.19 -9.86 -12.25
C ARG A 153 10.35 -10.62 -10.94
N LYS A 154 9.57 -11.68 -10.72
CA LYS A 154 9.64 -12.51 -9.51
C LYS A 154 11.04 -13.02 -9.14
N ASP A 155 11.90 -13.23 -10.14
CA ASP A 155 13.27 -13.75 -9.98
C ASP A 155 14.34 -12.66 -10.24
N ALA A 156 13.93 -11.42 -10.56
CA ALA A 156 14.84 -10.32 -10.79
C ALA A 156 15.55 -9.92 -9.48
N PRO A 157 16.74 -9.29 -9.49
CA PRO A 157 17.27 -8.68 -8.28
C PRO A 157 16.35 -7.55 -7.79
N TRP A 158 16.33 -7.31 -6.48
CA TRP A 158 15.74 -6.07 -5.97
C TRP A 158 16.60 -4.88 -6.44
N PRO A 159 16.00 -3.73 -6.75
CA PRO A 159 16.77 -2.54 -7.12
C PRO A 159 17.79 -2.19 -6.04
N ALA A 160 19.05 -1.96 -6.44
CA ALA A 160 20.14 -1.67 -5.50
C ALA A 160 19.97 -0.29 -4.85
N ASN A 161 19.35 0.65 -5.55
CA ASN A 161 19.12 2.02 -5.08
C ASN A 161 17.90 2.63 -5.80
N ARG A 162 17.51 3.82 -5.35
CA ARG A 162 16.36 4.54 -5.91
C ARG A 162 16.52 4.87 -7.40
N ALA A 163 17.73 5.17 -7.87
CA ALA A 163 17.94 5.48 -9.29
C ALA A 163 17.79 4.27 -10.22
N GLU A 164 17.98 3.05 -9.73
CA GLU A 164 17.67 1.82 -10.47
C GLU A 164 16.18 1.46 -10.41
N GLN A 165 15.49 1.91 -9.35
CA GLN A 165 14.06 1.70 -9.18
C GLN A 165 13.21 2.62 -10.07
N ASP A 166 13.70 3.85 -10.28
CA ASP A 166 13.05 4.97 -10.97
C ASP A 166 13.32 5.04 -12.47
#